data_AF-A0A0F8EAL6-F1
#
_entry.id   AF-A0A0F8EAL6-F1
#
_cell.length_a   1.000
_cell.length_b   1.000
_cell.length_c   1.000
_cell.angle_alpha   90.00
_cell.angle_beta   90.00
_cell.angle_gamma   90.00
#
_symmetry.space_group_name_H-M   'P 1'
#
loop_
_entity.id
_entity.type
_entity.pdbx_description
1 polymer ?
#
loop_
_entity_poly.entity_id
_entity_poly.type
_entity_poly.pdbx_seq_one_letter_code
_entity_poly.pdbx_strand_id
1 'polypeptide(L)' 'MTNIKKIPLAFGNGFSELSIPEKNFSSIILPSEPEEKEDGALLIKKALENPVKSRRLSEIVNPDSKISIIVSDVTRPTP' A
#
# COMPACT_ATOMS: atom_id res chain seq x y z
N MET A 1 38.17 -11.60 13.04
CA MET A 1 37.35 -11.58 11.80
C MET A 1 36.32 -10.48 11.96
N THR A 2 36.09 -9.67 10.93
CA THR A 2 35.05 -8.61 10.98
C THR A 2 33.73 -9.23 10.56
N ASN A 3 32.75 -9.26 11.47
CA ASN A 3 31.40 -9.69 11.13
C ASN A 3 30.78 -8.72 10.12
N ILE A 4 30.08 -9.26 9.13
CA ILE A 4 29.44 -8.50 8.05
C ILE A 4 27.95 -8.81 8.09
N LYS A 5 27.13 -7.76 8.08
CA LYS A 5 25.69 -7.83 7.91
C LYS A 5 25.33 -7.62 6.43
N LYS A 6 24.51 -8.52 5.90
CA LYS A 6 24.00 -8.49 4.52
C LYS A 6 22.55 -8.04 4.53
N ILE A 7 22.21 -7.06 3.71
CA ILE A 7 20.88 -6.45 3.65
C ILE A 7 20.42 -6.40 2.19
N PRO A 8 19.27 -6.99 1.84
CA PRO A 8 18.71 -6.85 0.49
C PRO A 8 18.13 -5.45 0.30
N LEU A 9 18.47 -4.79 -0.81
CA LEU A 9 17.95 -3.49 -1.21
C LEU A 9 17.26 -3.62 -2.56
N ALA A 10 16.00 -3.18 -2.65
CA ALA A 10 15.29 -3.14 -3.92
C ALA A 10 16.00 -2.23 -4.91
N PHE A 11 16.28 -2.73 -6.11
CA PHE A 11 16.97 -2.00 -7.17
C PHE A 11 16.49 -2.50 -8.55
N GLY A 12 15.84 -1.61 -9.31
CA GLY A 12 15.20 -1.98 -10.57
C GLY A 12 14.11 -3.02 -10.37
N ASN A 13 14.21 -4.14 -11.09
CA ASN A 13 13.25 -5.25 -11.03
C ASN A 13 13.66 -6.36 -10.04
N GLY A 14 14.61 -6.10 -9.15
CA GLY A 14 15.14 -7.11 -8.22
C GLY A 14 15.78 -6.50 -6.98
N PHE A 15 16.79 -7.19 -6.44
CA PHE A 15 17.49 -6.79 -5.24
C PHE A 15 19.00 -6.78 -5.45
N SER A 16 19.67 -5.83 -4.79
CA SER A 16 21.12 -5.81 -4.62
C SER A 16 21.46 -6.09 -3.15
N GLU A 17 22.53 -6.85 -2.90
CA GLU A 17 22.97 -7.17 -1.54
C GLU A 17 23.97 -6.13 -1.04
N LEU A 18 23.58 -5.36 -0.02
CA LEU A 18 24.48 -4.45 0.68
C LEU A 18 25.18 -5.17 1.83
N SER A 19 26.51 -5.13 1.84
CA SER A 19 27.36 -5.70 2.90
C SER A 19 27.95 -4.59 3.78
N ILE A 20 27.63 -4.59 5.07
CA ILE A 20 28.09 -3.59 6.05
C ILE A 20 28.83 -4.30 7.20
N PRO A 21 30.05 -3.90 7.56
CA PRO A 21 30.68 -4.36 8.79
C PRO A 21 29.79 -4.09 10.01
N GLU A 22 29.58 -5.08 10.88
CA GLU A 22 28.65 -4.94 12.02
C GLU A 22 28.98 -3.75 12.93
N LYS A 23 30.26 -3.42 13.09
CA LYS A 23 30.71 -2.24 13.86
C LYS A 23 30.21 -0.90 13.31
N ASN A 24 29.80 -0.87 12.04
CA ASN A 24 29.23 0.30 11.35
C ASN A 24 27.70 0.22 11.25
N PHE A 25 27.07 -0.87 11.68
CA PHE A 25 25.64 -1.08 11.56
C PHE A 25 24.91 -0.49 12.77
N SER A 26 23.89 0.35 12.52
CA SER A 26 23.04 0.93 13.56
C SER A 26 21.70 0.18 13.66
N SER A 27 20.81 0.38 12.70
CA SER A 27 19.47 -0.22 12.69
C SER A 27 18.90 -0.33 11.27
N ILE A 28 17.80 -1.09 11.14
CA ILE A 28 16.94 -1.11 9.95
C ILE A 28 15.59 -0.55 10.38
N ILE A 29 15.07 0.41 9.61
CA ILE A 29 13.76 1.01 9.84
C ILE A 29 12.84 0.51 8.72
N LEU A 30 11.78 -0.21 9.08
CA LEU A 30 10.79 -0.74 8.14
C LEU A 30 9.42 -0.09 8.40
N PRO A 31 8.57 0.05 7.38
CA PRO A 31 7.18 0.45 7.59
C PRO A 31 6.45 -0.60 8.44
N SER A 32 5.44 -0.15 9.19
CA SER A 32 4.49 -1.07 9.80
C SER A 32 3.52 -1.55 8.73
N GLU A 33 3.58 -2.83 8.40
CA GLU A 33 2.62 -3.44 7.47
C GLU A 33 1.37 -3.89 8.22
N PRO A 34 0.16 -3.55 7.74
CA PRO A 34 -1.06 -4.10 8.29
C PRO A 34 -1.14 -5.60 7.97
N GLU A 35 -1.67 -6.39 8.89
CA GLU A 35 -1.99 -7.78 8.59
C GLU A 35 -3.07 -7.83 7.48
N GLU A 36 -2.74 -8.41 6.33
CA GLU A 36 -3.71 -8.70 5.27
C GLU A 36 -4.63 -9.83 5.73
N LYS A 37 -5.81 -9.46 6.24
CA LYS A 37 -6.77 -10.41 6.82
C LYS A 37 -7.90 -10.82 5.90
N GLU A 38 -8.16 -10.05 4.85
CA GLU A 38 -9.37 -10.19 4.03
C GLU A 38 -9.10 -9.95 2.54
N ASP A 39 -9.97 -10.50 1.71
CA ASP A 39 -10.01 -10.26 0.27
C ASP A 39 -10.24 -8.77 -0.06
N GLY A 40 -9.50 -8.26 -1.05
CA GLY A 40 -9.52 -6.84 -1.42
C GLY A 40 -10.91 -6.36 -1.89
N ALA A 41 -11.65 -7.18 -2.64
CA ALA A 41 -12.98 -6.80 -3.10
C ALA A 41 -13.98 -6.74 -1.94
N LEU A 42 -13.85 -7.65 -0.96
CA LEU A 42 -14.65 -7.62 0.26
C LEU A 42 -14.40 -6.34 1.07
N LEU A 43 -13.14 -5.92 1.21
CA LEU A 43 -12.77 -4.69 1.91
C LEU A 43 -13.35 -3.45 1.23
N ILE A 44 -13.25 -3.35 -0.11
CA ILE A 44 -13.82 -2.25 -0.89
C ILE A 44 -15.33 -2.18 -0.70
N LYS A 45 -16.03 -3.34 -0.78
CA LYS A 45 -17.48 -3.40 -0.55
C LYS A 45 -17.85 -2.92 0.85
N LYS A 46 -17.17 -3.42 1.89
CA LYS A 46 -17.40 -2.99 3.28
C LYS A 46 -17.23 -1.49 3.45
N ALA A 47 -16.21 -0.90 2.81
CA ALA A 47 -15.98 0.55 2.86
C ALA A 47 -17.10 1.36 2.19
N LEU A 48 -17.60 0.91 1.02
CA LEU A 48 -18.72 1.57 0.33
C LEU A 48 -20.03 1.48 1.12
N GLU A 49 -20.25 0.38 1.85
CA GLU A 49 -21.41 0.19 2.71
C GLU A 49 -21.33 0.97 4.04
N ASN A 50 -20.12 1.37 4.47
CA ASN A 50 -19.89 2.06 5.74
C ASN A 50 -19.04 3.34 5.54
N PRO A 51 -19.58 4.35 4.85
CA PRO A 51 -18.86 5.58 4.55
C PRO A 51 -18.48 6.38 5.81
N VAL A 52 -17.29 6.99 5.80
CA VAL A 52 -16.82 7.83 6.92
C VAL A 52 -17.45 9.22 6.84
N LYS A 53 -18.33 9.54 7.80
CA LYS A 53 -18.95 10.87 7.96
C LYS A 53 -19.68 11.38 6.70
N SER A 54 -20.26 10.47 5.91
CA SER A 54 -21.09 10.82 4.75
C SER A 54 -22.19 9.78 4.53
N ARG A 55 -23.11 10.08 3.60
CA ARG A 55 -24.13 9.13 3.14
C ARG A 55 -23.54 8.11 2.18
N ARG A 56 -24.20 6.95 2.02
CA ARG A 56 -23.76 5.96 1.04
C ARG A 56 -23.84 6.53 -0.37
N LEU A 57 -22.95 6.11 -1.27
CA LEU A 57 -22.98 6.58 -2.65
C LEU A 57 -24.35 6.34 -3.31
N SER A 58 -24.97 5.20 -3.03
CA SER A 58 -26.33 4.84 -3.48
C SER A 58 -27.44 5.76 -2.98
N GLU A 59 -27.20 6.53 -1.92
CA GLU A 59 -28.15 7.52 -1.37
C GLU A 59 -27.89 8.93 -1.92
N ILE A 60 -26.71 9.16 -2.49
CA ILE A 60 -26.28 10.43 -3.05
C ILE A 60 -26.68 10.53 -4.53
N VAL A 61 -26.53 9.44 -5.29
CA VAL A 61 -26.83 9.40 -6.72
C VAL A 61 -28.32 9.17 -6.98
N ASN A 62 -28.81 9.69 -8.11
CA ASN A 62 -30.15 9.45 -8.61
C ASN A 62 -30.13 9.19 -10.13
N PRO A 63 -31.22 8.70 -10.75
CA PRO A 63 -31.23 8.35 -12.18
C PRO A 63 -30.89 9.50 -13.14
N ASP A 64 -31.13 10.75 -12.73
CA ASP A 64 -30.87 11.93 -13.56
C ASP A 64 -29.46 12.51 -13.36
N SER A 65 -28.65 11.89 -12.49
CA SER A 65 -27.31 12.35 -12.17
C SER A 65 -26.35 12.11 -13.34
N LYS A 66 -25.68 13.17 -13.80
CA LYS A 66 -24.46 13.04 -14.62
C LYS A 66 -23.26 12.87 -13.70
N ILE A 67 -22.64 11.70 -13.75
CA ILE A 67 -21.60 11.28 -12.81
C ILE A 67 -20.24 11.27 -13.51
N SER A 68 -19.21 11.75 -12.82
CA SER A 68 -17.81 11.56 -13.21
C SER A 68 -17.10 10.78 -12.12
N ILE A 69 -16.35 9.75 -12.51
CA ILE A 69 -15.51 8.95 -11.60
C ILE A 69 -14.06 9.29 -11.93
N ILE A 70 -13.36 9.87 -10.97
CA ILE A 70 -11.95 10.20 -11.12
C ILE A 70 -11.14 8.99 -10.66
N VAL A 71 -10.30 8.46 -11.54
CA VAL A 71 -9.39 7.35 -11.25
C VAL A 71 -7.94 7.80 -11.37
N SER A 72 -7.04 7.08 -10.71
CA SER A 72 -5.60 7.31 -10.83
C SER A 72 -5.10 7.00 -12.25
N ASP A 73 -3.97 7.60 -12.63
CA ASP A 73 -3.30 7.28 -13.90
C ASP A 73 -2.49 5.97 -13.83
N VAL A 74 -1.83 5.63 -14.94
CA VAL A 74 -1.02 4.40 -15.08
C VAL A 74 0.21 4.37 -14.17
N THR A 75 0.58 5.49 -13.52
CA THR A 75 1.75 5.56 -12.65
C THR A 75 1.44 5.18 -11.20
N ARG A 76 0.17 4.90 -10.88
CA ARG A 76 -0.27 4.53 -9.54
C ARG A 76 -0.61 3.05 -9.45
N PRO A 77 -0.19 2.35 -8.38
CA PRO A 77 -0.50 0.93 -8.17
C PRO A 77 -1.91 0.74 -7.57
N THR A 78 -2.88 1.59 -7.93
CA THR A 78 -4.28 1.39 -7.49
C THR A 78 -4.82 0.13 -8.17
N PRO A 79 -5.34 -0.86 -7.41
CA PRO A 79 -5.78 -2.15 -7.95
C PRO A 79 -7.04 -2.04 -8.82
#